data_AF-A0A9W8YI72-F1
#
_entry.id   AF-A0A9W8YI72-F1
#
_cell.length_a   1.000
_cell.length_b   1.000
_cell.length_c   1.000
_cell.angle_alpha   90.00
_cell.angle_beta   90.00
_cell.angle_gamma   90.00
#
_symmetry.space_group_name_H-M   'P 1'
#
loop_
_entity.id
_entity.type
_entity.pdbx_description
1 polymer ?
#
loop_
_entity_poly.entity_id
_entity_poly.type
_entity_poly.pdbx_seq_one_letter_code
_entity_poly.pdbx_strand_id
1 'polypeptide(L)'
;MLQEEWEVLSTEIANQATPEDVSKYYHEVASKYKIDLNTPARVVVARDTRASGSRLLGCLLDGLKAAGAEPKDYGFLTTPQLHYMVRCLNTEGTKEAYGVPTETGYYEKFGAAFKTALKGKKPSGHLTVDCANGVGGPKLAELIKYLPPKEEGLEIFVVNDNVIKPEALNVDVSN
;
A
#
# COMPACT_ATOMS: atom_id res chain seq x y z
N MET A 1 -2.10 -9.80 6.28
CA MET A 1 -1.63 -10.51 5.07
C MET A 1 -2.77 -11.35 4.54
N LEU A 2 -2.62 -11.90 3.33
CA LEU A 2 -3.54 -12.91 2.82
C LEU A 2 -3.58 -14.11 3.80
N GLN A 3 -4.72 -14.78 3.89
CA GLN A 3 -4.85 -15.99 4.70
C GLN A 3 -4.00 -17.12 4.09
N GLU A 4 -3.26 -17.86 4.91
CA GLU A 4 -2.29 -18.88 4.47
C GLU A 4 -2.87 -19.90 3.47
N GLU A 5 -4.10 -20.37 3.70
CA GLU A 5 -4.75 -21.32 2.80
C GLU A 5 -4.97 -20.78 1.36
N TRP A 6 -5.03 -19.46 1.19
CA TRP A 6 -5.18 -18.81 -0.11
C TRP A 6 -3.83 -18.66 -0.85
N GLU A 7 -2.69 -18.86 -0.18
CA GLU A 7 -1.38 -18.86 -0.82
C GLU A 7 -1.24 -20.04 -1.79
N VAL A 8 -1.80 -21.20 -1.42
CA VAL A 8 -1.84 -22.39 -2.28
C VAL A 8 -2.67 -22.11 -3.54
N LEU A 9 -3.84 -21.48 -3.39
CA LEU A 9 -4.69 -21.11 -4.52
C LEU A 9 -3.99 -20.15 -5.48
N SER A 10 -3.26 -19.18 -4.92
CA SER A 10 -2.49 -18.20 -5.68
C SER A 10 -1.32 -18.85 -6.43
N THR A 11 -0.69 -19.85 -5.82
CA THR A 11 0.38 -20.63 -6.43
C THR A 11 -0.14 -21.50 -7.57
N GLU A 12 -1.26 -22.20 -7.35
CA GLU A 12 -1.88 -23.08 -8.34
C GLU A 12 -2.37 -22.31 -9.57
N ILE A 13 -3.04 -21.16 -9.39
CA ILE A 13 -3.53 -20.37 -10.52
C ILE A 13 -2.37 -19.79 -11.36
N ALA A 14 -1.27 -19.42 -10.72
CA ALA A 14 -0.07 -18.91 -11.39
C ALA A 14 0.70 -19.98 -12.19
N ASN A 15 0.50 -21.27 -11.87
CA ASN A 15 1.15 -22.40 -12.53
C ASN A 15 0.30 -23.08 -13.60
N GLN A 16 -0.91 -22.58 -13.88
CA GLN A 16 -1.73 -23.11 -14.97
C GLN A 16 -1.06 -22.87 -16.33
N ALA A 17 -1.08 -23.88 -17.19
CA ALA A 17 -0.31 -23.88 -18.44
C ALA A 17 -0.94 -22.99 -19.53
N THR A 18 -2.26 -22.83 -19.50
CA THR A 18 -3.04 -22.13 -20.53
C THR A 18 -4.07 -21.18 -19.92
N PRO A 19 -4.52 -20.13 -20.66
CA PRO A 19 -5.62 -19.27 -20.21
C PRO A 19 -6.92 -20.05 -19.91
N GLU A 20 -7.19 -21.12 -20.65
CA GLU A 20 -8.34 -21.99 -20.43
C GLU A 20 -8.23 -22.73 -19.09
N ASP A 21 -7.03 -23.21 -18.74
CA ASP A 21 -6.77 -23.85 -17.46
C ASP A 21 -6.87 -22.85 -16.30
N VAL A 22 -6.43 -21.60 -16.48
CA VAL A 22 -6.65 -20.51 -15.51
C VAL A 22 -8.14 -20.29 -15.26
N SER A 23 -8.93 -20.17 -16.33
CA SER A 23 -10.39 -19.97 -16.21
C SER A 23 -11.05 -21.16 -15.53
N LYS A 24 -10.68 -22.39 -15.89
CA LYS A 24 -11.20 -23.60 -15.26
C LYS A 24 -10.88 -23.62 -13.76
N TYR A 25 -9.63 -23.38 -13.39
CA TYR A 25 -9.19 -23.34 -12.00
C TYR A 25 -9.91 -22.24 -11.20
N TYR A 26 -10.10 -21.06 -11.79
CA TYR A 26 -10.87 -19.97 -11.18
C TYR A 26 -12.30 -20.40 -10.81
N HIS A 27 -13.00 -21.09 -11.72
CA HIS A 27 -14.36 -21.59 -11.45
C HIS A 27 -14.36 -22.77 -10.47
N GLU A 28 -13.34 -23.62 -10.46
CA GLU A 28 -13.16 -24.69 -9.47
C GLU A 28 -12.99 -24.11 -8.05
N VAL A 29 -12.17 -23.05 -7.90
CA VAL A 29 -12.01 -22.32 -6.63
C VAL A 29 -13.34 -21.72 -6.20
N ALA A 30 -14.04 -21.02 -7.10
CA ALA A 30 -15.34 -20.42 -6.79
C ALA A 30 -16.36 -21.47 -6.30
N SER A 31 -16.43 -22.63 -6.97
CA SER A 31 -17.29 -23.74 -6.57
C SER A 31 -16.89 -24.32 -5.21
N LYS A 32 -15.61 -24.63 -5.01
CA LYS A 32 -15.07 -25.22 -3.77
C LYS A 32 -15.37 -24.36 -2.54
N TYR A 33 -15.15 -23.05 -2.65
CA TYR A 33 -15.37 -22.10 -1.56
C TYR A 33 -16.77 -21.49 -1.55
N LYS A 34 -17.66 -21.92 -2.45
CA LYS A 34 -19.04 -21.42 -2.60
C LYS A 34 -19.09 -19.90 -2.76
N ILE A 35 -18.17 -19.35 -3.55
CA ILE A 35 -18.08 -17.92 -3.85
C ILE A 35 -19.13 -17.59 -4.91
N ASP A 36 -20.02 -16.66 -4.60
CA ASP A 36 -20.95 -16.11 -5.59
C ASP A 36 -20.23 -15.09 -6.49
N LEU A 37 -20.00 -15.48 -7.74
CA LEU A 37 -19.34 -14.64 -8.74
C LEU A 37 -20.18 -13.43 -9.18
N ASN A 38 -21.46 -13.35 -8.81
CA ASN A 38 -22.29 -12.18 -9.06
C ASN A 38 -22.14 -11.09 -7.98
N THR A 39 -21.54 -11.43 -6.83
CA THR A 39 -21.28 -10.45 -5.78
C THR A 39 -20.21 -9.46 -6.26
N PRO A 40 -20.45 -8.14 -6.21
CA PRO A 40 -19.47 -7.16 -6.66
C PRO A 40 -18.14 -7.27 -5.91
N ALA A 41 -17.07 -7.56 -6.66
CA ALA A 41 -15.71 -7.61 -6.13
C ALA A 41 -15.07 -6.22 -6.23
N ARG A 42 -14.54 -5.70 -5.12
CA ARG A 42 -13.84 -4.40 -5.06
C ARG A 42 -12.41 -4.64 -4.63
N VAL A 43 -11.45 -4.19 -5.45
CA VAL A 43 -10.02 -4.40 -5.20
C VAL A 43 -9.29 -3.08 -5.22
N VAL A 44 -8.50 -2.80 -4.19
CA VAL A 44 -7.62 -1.63 -4.16
C VAL A 44 -6.20 -2.02 -4.51
N VAL A 45 -5.52 -1.18 -5.29
CA VAL A 45 -4.17 -1.44 -5.77
C VAL A 45 -3.31 -0.19 -5.62
N ALA A 46 -2.02 -0.41 -5.37
CA ALA A 46 -0.97 0.61 -5.40
C ALA A 46 0.36 -0.08 -5.69
N ARG A 47 1.40 0.69 -5.99
CA ARG A 47 2.73 0.19 -6.32
C ARG A 47 3.85 1.06 -5.77
N ASP A 48 5.05 0.50 -5.74
CA ASP A 48 6.28 1.24 -5.46
C ASP A 48 6.83 1.95 -6.73
N THR A 49 8.06 2.44 -6.64
CA THR A 49 8.76 3.21 -7.67
C THR A 49 9.48 2.36 -8.72
N ARG A 50 9.34 1.02 -8.70
CA ARG A 50 10.00 0.16 -9.69
C ARG A 50 9.51 0.44 -11.11
N ALA A 51 10.44 0.43 -12.06
CA ALA A 51 10.15 0.68 -13.48
C ALA A 51 9.11 -0.29 -14.07
N SER A 52 9.13 -1.57 -13.66
CA SER A 52 8.18 -2.58 -14.11
C SER A 52 6.76 -2.36 -13.60
N GLY A 53 6.56 -1.50 -12.58
CA GLY A 53 5.30 -1.30 -11.90
C GLY A 53 4.16 -0.88 -12.83
N SER A 54 4.43 -0.03 -13.83
CA SER A 54 3.41 0.38 -14.80
C SER A 54 2.91 -0.78 -15.67
N ARG A 55 3.82 -1.65 -16.11
CA ARG A 55 3.46 -2.82 -16.93
C ARG A 55 2.68 -3.84 -16.11
N LEU A 56 3.13 -4.12 -14.89
CA LEU A 56 2.48 -5.09 -14.00
C LEU A 56 1.10 -4.61 -13.54
N LEU A 57 0.93 -3.30 -13.33
CA LEU A 57 -0.38 -2.70 -13.07
C LEU A 57 -1.35 -2.97 -14.23
N GLY A 58 -0.91 -2.79 -15.48
CA GLY A 58 -1.72 -3.14 -16.66
C GLY A 58 -2.18 -4.59 -16.64
N CYS A 59 -1.26 -5.54 -16.43
CA CYS A 59 -1.59 -6.96 -16.34
C CYS A 59 -2.57 -7.28 -15.19
N LEU A 60 -2.41 -6.63 -14.04
CA LEU A 60 -3.32 -6.78 -12.90
C LEU A 60 -4.73 -6.27 -13.23
N LEU A 61 -4.83 -5.08 -13.85
CA LEU A 61 -6.11 -4.49 -14.24
C LEU A 61 -6.84 -5.34 -15.29
N ASP A 62 -6.12 -5.94 -16.24
CA ASP A 62 -6.70 -6.88 -17.20
C ASP A 62 -7.29 -8.12 -16.51
N GLY A 63 -6.57 -8.70 -15.54
CA GLY A 63 -7.06 -9.83 -14.74
C GLY A 63 -8.28 -9.46 -13.89
N LEU A 64 -8.26 -8.30 -13.22
CA LEU A 64 -9.39 -7.81 -12.43
C LEU A 64 -10.63 -7.56 -13.30
N LYS A 65 -10.43 -6.96 -14.48
CA LYS A 65 -11.50 -6.73 -15.46
C LYS A 65 -12.10 -8.05 -15.95
N ALA A 66 -11.26 -9.04 -16.28
CA ALA A 66 -11.71 -10.36 -16.69
C ALA A 66 -12.53 -11.08 -15.59
N ALA A 67 -12.18 -10.86 -14.32
CA ALA A 67 -12.90 -11.37 -13.17
C ALA A 67 -14.15 -10.55 -12.76
N GLY A 68 -14.49 -9.48 -13.51
CA GLY A 68 -15.63 -8.61 -13.18
C GLY A 68 -15.44 -7.77 -11.91
N ALA A 69 -14.20 -7.55 -11.47
CA ALA A 69 -13.89 -6.76 -10.29
C ALA A 69 -13.77 -5.27 -10.61
N GLU A 70 -14.07 -4.42 -9.62
CA GLU A 70 -13.92 -2.98 -9.64
C GLU A 70 -12.58 -2.57 -9.01
N PRO A 71 -11.57 -2.19 -9.81
CA PRO A 71 -10.30 -1.73 -9.27
C PRO A 71 -10.38 -0.27 -8.82
N LYS A 72 -9.72 0.04 -7.71
CA LYS A 72 -9.36 1.40 -7.31
C LYS A 72 -7.84 1.52 -7.20
N ASP A 73 -7.25 2.20 -8.18
CA ASP A 73 -5.82 2.48 -8.22
C ASP A 73 -5.48 3.74 -7.43
N TYR A 74 -4.64 3.59 -6.40
CA TYR A 74 -4.09 4.68 -5.61
C TYR A 74 -2.72 5.17 -6.13
N GLY A 75 -2.22 4.60 -7.23
CA GLY A 75 -0.93 4.95 -7.81
C GLY A 75 0.23 4.53 -6.92
N PHE A 76 1.04 5.50 -6.50
CA PHE A 76 2.24 5.23 -5.70
C PHE A 76 1.94 5.34 -4.22
N LEU A 77 2.09 4.24 -3.47
CA LEU A 77 1.96 4.20 -2.01
C LEU A 77 3.09 3.36 -1.40
N THR A 78 3.40 3.62 -0.13
CA THR A 78 4.12 2.64 0.68
C THR A 78 3.22 1.43 0.97
N THR A 79 3.82 0.26 1.24
CA THR A 79 3.06 -0.93 1.64
C THR A 79 2.14 -0.66 2.86
N PRO A 80 2.59 0.01 3.94
CA PRO A 80 1.70 0.38 5.05
C PRO A 80 0.53 1.29 4.64
N GLN A 81 0.73 2.23 3.72
CA GLN A 81 -0.35 3.09 3.22
C GLN A 81 -1.41 2.27 2.48
N LEU A 82 -1.03 1.29 1.65
CA LEU A 82 -2.01 0.41 0.99
C LEU A 82 -2.81 -0.40 2.02
N HIS A 83 -2.16 -0.96 3.04
CA HIS A 83 -2.84 -1.65 4.13
C HIS A 83 -3.80 -0.73 4.89
N TYR A 84 -3.43 0.54 5.09
CA TYR A 84 -4.32 1.54 5.67
C TYR A 84 -5.57 1.77 4.81
N MET A 85 -5.44 1.93 3.49
CA MET A 85 -6.59 2.09 2.59
C MET A 85 -7.56 0.91 2.68
N VAL A 86 -7.03 -0.32 2.62
CA VAL A 86 -7.83 -1.55 2.75
C VAL A 86 -8.61 -1.54 4.06
N ARG A 87 -7.94 -1.25 5.19
CA ARG A 87 -8.59 -1.28 6.50
C ARG A 87 -9.65 -0.19 6.64
N CYS A 88 -9.34 1.04 6.21
CA CYS A 88 -10.28 2.16 6.28
C CYS A 88 -11.55 1.89 5.46
N LEU A 89 -11.43 1.41 4.22
CA LEU A 89 -12.58 1.10 3.36
C LEU A 89 -13.48 -0.01 3.95
N ASN A 90 -12.88 -1.01 4.61
CA ASN A 90 -13.64 -2.13 5.16
C ASN A 90 -14.23 -1.86 6.54
N THR A 91 -13.83 -0.79 7.22
CA THR A 91 -14.40 -0.41 8.51
C THR A 91 -15.13 0.93 8.51
N GLU A 92 -15.21 1.61 7.35
CA GLU A 92 -15.94 2.86 7.17
C GLU A 92 -17.42 2.72 7.57
N GLY A 93 -17.93 3.71 8.31
CA GLY A 93 -19.31 3.70 8.81
C GLY A 93 -19.59 2.71 9.95
N THR A 94 -18.59 1.94 10.39
CA THR A 94 -18.72 1.00 11.52
C THR A 94 -18.16 1.58 12.82
N LYS A 95 -18.44 0.94 13.96
CA LYS A 95 -17.82 1.26 15.25
C LYS A 95 -16.28 1.11 15.26
N GLU A 96 -15.73 0.39 14.27
CA GLU A 96 -14.30 0.09 14.14
C GLU A 96 -13.64 0.94 13.02
N ALA A 97 -14.30 2.02 12.60
CA ALA A 97 -13.79 2.94 11.59
C ALA A 97 -12.35 3.34 11.89
N TYR A 98 -11.45 3.01 10.96
CA TYR A 98 -10.02 3.15 11.20
C TYR A 98 -9.50 4.53 10.81
N GLY A 99 -10.16 5.25 9.90
CA GLY A 99 -9.73 6.55 9.40
C GLY A 99 -10.32 6.82 8.02
N VAL A 100 -9.89 7.92 7.39
CA VAL A 100 -10.34 8.30 6.06
C VAL A 100 -9.48 7.57 5.01
N PRO A 101 -10.06 6.82 4.05
CA PRO A 101 -9.31 5.98 3.09
C PRO A 101 -8.61 6.78 1.97
N THR A 102 -7.77 7.75 2.36
CA THR A 102 -6.98 8.63 1.50
C THR A 102 -5.57 8.79 2.03
N GLU A 103 -4.63 9.24 1.18
CA GLU A 103 -3.27 9.56 1.63
C GLU A 103 -3.26 10.65 2.70
N THR A 104 -4.03 11.71 2.51
CA THR A 104 -4.23 12.76 3.50
C THR A 104 -4.74 12.19 4.83
N GLY A 105 -5.74 11.30 4.79
CA GLY A 105 -6.25 10.64 5.99
C GLY A 105 -5.21 9.78 6.71
N TYR A 106 -4.27 9.18 5.97
CA TYR A 106 -3.11 8.50 6.56
C TYR A 106 -2.22 9.52 7.30
N TYR A 107 -1.84 10.61 6.64
CA TYR A 107 -0.95 11.62 7.22
C TYR A 107 -1.57 12.32 8.43
N GLU A 108 -2.83 12.73 8.34
CA GLU A 108 -3.56 13.38 9.44
C GLU A 108 -3.66 12.46 10.66
N LYS A 109 -4.00 11.18 10.46
CA LYS A 109 -4.11 10.22 11.55
C LYS A 109 -2.77 10.05 12.28
N PHE A 110 -1.70 9.78 11.55
CA PHE A 110 -0.40 9.54 12.16
C PHE A 110 0.23 10.82 12.72
N GLY A 111 0.03 11.96 12.08
CA GLY A 111 0.44 13.27 12.61
C GLY A 111 -0.26 13.62 13.92
N ALA A 112 -1.58 13.44 14.00
CA ALA A 112 -2.35 13.66 15.22
C ALA A 112 -1.94 12.69 16.36
N ALA A 113 -1.73 11.42 16.03
CA ALA A 113 -1.25 10.42 16.99
C ALA A 113 0.14 10.77 17.52
N PHE A 114 1.06 11.18 16.63
CA PHE A 114 2.42 11.60 16.99
C PHE A 114 2.41 12.84 17.89
N LYS A 115 1.63 13.88 17.54
CA LYS A 115 1.44 15.08 18.38
C LYS A 115 0.92 14.72 19.77
N THR A 116 -0.02 13.79 19.85
CA THR A 116 -0.57 13.31 21.13
C THR A 116 0.50 12.57 21.94
N ALA A 117 1.28 11.71 21.31
CA ALA A 117 2.37 10.96 21.96
C ALA A 117 3.50 11.86 22.47
N LEU A 118 3.76 12.99 21.79
CA LEU A 118 4.75 13.99 22.20
C LEU A 118 4.24 14.97 23.26
N LYS A 119 2.98 14.91 23.68
CA LYS A 119 2.42 15.88 24.63
C LYS A 119 3.27 15.96 25.91
N GLY A 120 3.79 17.16 26.20
CA GLY A 120 4.63 17.43 27.37
C GLY A 120 6.09 16.99 27.22
N LYS A 121 6.50 16.51 26.05
CA LYS A 121 7.89 16.16 25.71
C LYS A 121 8.40 17.06 24.59
N LYS A 122 9.68 17.40 24.65
CA LYS A 122 10.38 18.11 23.58
C LYS A 122 11.60 17.30 23.18
N PRO A 123 11.52 16.48 22.12
CA PRO A 123 12.69 15.79 21.61
C PRO A 123 13.74 16.82 21.19
N SER A 124 15.01 16.55 21.47
CA SER A 124 16.13 17.38 21.07
C SER A 124 16.92 16.70 19.95
N GLY A 125 17.56 17.51 19.11
CA GLY A 125 18.33 17.03 17.97
C GLY A 125 17.47 16.77 16.72
N HIS A 126 18.06 16.05 15.78
CA HIS A 126 17.47 15.74 14.49
C HIS A 126 17.54 14.25 14.19
N LEU A 127 16.68 13.80 13.29
CA LEU A 127 16.67 12.46 12.73
C LEU A 127 16.91 12.55 11.23
N THR A 128 17.99 11.96 10.75
CA THR A 128 18.21 11.75 9.31
C THR A 128 17.70 10.39 8.93
N VAL A 129 16.80 10.34 7.94
CA VAL A 129 16.18 9.11 7.43
C VAL A 129 16.63 8.88 6.00
N ASP A 130 17.40 7.82 5.80
CA ASP A 130 17.66 7.26 4.48
C ASP A 130 16.39 6.58 3.95
N CYS A 131 15.91 7.03 2.81
CA CYS A 131 14.68 6.56 2.19
C CYS A 131 14.91 5.58 1.03
N ALA A 132 16.12 5.06 0.90
CA ALA A 132 16.53 4.00 -0.02
C ALA A 132 16.21 4.27 -1.51
N ASN A 133 16.08 5.55 -1.89
CA ASN A 133 15.57 6.06 -3.17
C ASN A 133 14.20 5.47 -3.54
N GLY A 134 13.43 5.04 -2.55
CA GLY A 134 12.15 4.38 -2.70
C GLY A 134 10.96 5.30 -2.46
N VAL A 135 9.76 4.73 -2.64
CA VAL A 135 8.49 5.43 -2.44
C VAL A 135 8.36 6.07 -1.04
N GLY A 136 9.09 5.56 -0.03
CA GLY A 136 9.12 6.12 1.31
C GLY A 136 9.60 7.58 1.38
N GLY A 137 10.56 7.99 0.54
CA GLY A 137 11.14 9.34 0.58
C GLY A 137 10.11 10.44 0.35
N PRO A 138 9.45 10.48 -0.82
CA PRO A 138 8.39 11.44 -1.10
C PRO A 138 7.24 11.37 -0.07
N LYS A 139 6.89 10.17 0.42
CA LYS A 139 5.79 9.99 1.37
C LYS A 139 6.14 10.45 2.78
N LEU A 140 7.39 10.32 3.22
CA LEU A 140 7.88 10.88 4.47
C LEU A 140 7.97 12.41 4.38
N ALA A 141 8.47 12.95 3.27
CA ALA A 141 8.49 14.39 3.02
C ALA A 141 7.08 15.01 3.11
N GLU A 142 6.06 14.29 2.61
CA GLU A 142 4.67 14.71 2.75
C GLU A 142 4.17 14.59 4.20
N LEU A 143 4.43 13.46 4.88
CA LEU A 143 4.03 13.25 6.27
C LEU A 143 4.58 14.33 7.21
N ILE A 144 5.83 14.79 7.01
CA ILE A 144 6.46 15.83 7.83
C ILE A 144 5.60 17.10 7.91
N LYS A 145 4.85 17.44 6.85
CA LYS A 145 3.94 18.59 6.83
C LYS A 145 2.77 18.48 7.81
N TYR A 146 2.46 17.27 8.26
CA TYR A 146 1.38 16.97 9.21
C TYR A 146 1.91 16.72 10.64
N LEU A 147 3.24 16.74 10.83
CA LEU A 147 3.86 16.63 12.15
C LEU A 147 3.96 18.01 12.83
N PRO A 148 4.13 18.07 14.16
CA PRO A 148 4.47 19.31 14.83
C PRO A 148 5.73 19.95 14.22
N PRO A 149 5.78 21.29 14.13
CA PRO A 149 6.94 21.98 13.60
C PRO A 149 8.16 21.76 14.49
N LYS A 150 9.38 21.98 13.97
CA LYS A 150 10.64 21.65 14.66
C LYS A 150 10.82 22.34 16.02
N GLU A 151 10.15 23.47 16.26
CA GLU A 151 10.17 24.18 17.54
C GLU A 151 9.43 23.42 18.65
N GLU A 152 8.52 22.53 18.27
CA GLU A 152 7.66 21.72 19.15
C GLU A 152 7.86 20.21 18.97
N GLY A 153 8.58 19.81 17.93
CA GLY A 153 8.69 18.43 17.46
C GLY A 153 10.12 18.01 17.08
N LEU A 154 10.21 16.87 16.40
CA LEU A 154 11.46 16.32 15.90
C LEU A 154 11.79 16.93 14.54
N GLU A 155 13.01 17.44 14.36
CA GLU A 155 13.51 17.84 13.03
C GLU A 155 13.92 16.59 12.24
N ILE A 156 13.32 16.38 11.06
CA ILE A 156 13.55 15.19 10.23
C ILE A 156 14.15 15.61 8.89
N PHE A 157 15.28 15.01 8.54
CA PHE A 157 15.94 15.16 7.25
C PHE A 157 15.75 13.89 6.41
N VAL A 158 15.33 14.06 5.16
CA VAL A 158 15.19 12.97 4.19
C VAL A 158 16.44 12.95 3.31
N VAL A 159 17.07 11.78 3.19
CA VAL A 159 18.17 11.53 2.26
C VAL A 159 17.88 10.30 1.41
N ASN A 160 18.57 10.17 0.28
CA ASN A 160 18.35 9.07 -0.68
C ASN A 160 16.87 8.93 -1.04
N ASP A 161 16.31 9.94 -1.70
CA ASP A 161 14.89 10.02 -2.11
C ASP A 161 14.72 10.16 -3.63
N ASN A 162 15.75 9.81 -4.40
CA ASN A 162 15.73 9.93 -5.85
C ASN A 162 14.89 8.82 -6.52
N VAL A 163 13.57 9.01 -6.48
CA VAL A 163 12.59 8.09 -7.09
C VAL A 163 12.52 8.18 -8.62
N ILE A 164 13.24 9.12 -9.24
CA ILE A 164 13.25 9.31 -10.70
C ILE A 164 14.15 8.27 -11.38
N LYS A 165 15.18 7.78 -10.67
CA LYS A 165 16.14 6.77 -11.15
C LYS A 165 15.84 5.41 -10.52
N PRO A 166 15.11 4.51 -11.19
CA PRO A 166 14.74 3.20 -10.63
C PRO A 166 15.96 2.35 -10.23
N GLU A 167 17.10 2.55 -10.89
CA GLU A 167 18.36 1.89 -10.60
C GLU A 167 19.01 2.30 -9.28
N ALA A 168 18.58 3.42 -8.68
CA ALA A 168 19.08 3.87 -7.38
C ALA A 168 18.36 3.20 -6.20
N LEU A 169 17.25 2.50 -6.46
CA LEU A 169 16.42 1.86 -5.43
C LEU A 169 17.22 0.78 -4.68
N ASN A 170 17.39 0.98 -3.36
CA ASN A 170 18.15 0.11 -2.46
C ASN A 170 19.64 -0.10 -2.83
N VAL A 171 20.27 0.85 -3.52
CA VAL A 171 21.69 0.78 -3.90
C VAL A 171 22.53 1.74 -3.06
N ASP A 172 23.58 1.23 -2.41
CA ASP A 172 24.53 1.99 -1.58
C ASP A 172 23.88 2.90 -0.52
N VAL A 173 22.78 2.41 0.06
CA VAL A 173 21.99 3.07 1.12
C VAL A 173 22.29 2.44 2.49
N SER A 174 21.93 3.10 3.58
CA SER A 174 22.12 2.56 4.93
C SER A 174 21.30 1.28 5.15
N ASN A 175 21.90 0.27 5.79
CA ASN A 175 21.24 -0.97 6.20
C ASN A 175 20.30 -0.78 7.40
#